data_AF-A0A930J5T8-F1
#
_entry.id   AF-A0A930J5T8-F1
#
_cell.length_a   1.000
_cell.length_b   1.000
_cell.length_c   1.000
_cell.angle_alpha   90.00
_cell.angle_beta   90.00
_cell.angle_gamma   90.00
#
_symmetry.space_group_name_H-M   'P 1'
#
loop_
_entity.id
_entity.type
_entity.pdbx_description
1 polymer ?
#
loop_
_entity_poly.entity_id
_entity_poly.type
_entity_poly.pdbx_seq_one_letter_code
_entity_poly.pdbx_strand_id
1 'polypeptide(L)'
;MKFIKYAVSLLNKAYQPIKDNASFFFFMYLIGILVSYAELPTNNPDAAVYSNLWLEFFLDLYVICIILTLFPLKIRRWIRAFLYIIAYCTSLTDLFCWVKFQSTLNPSMLLLVGETDEREASEFFSSYFTSDLIFSSVGLLLLVMLIHILTTFLKKVKLPPAISYKVTVAKQIINHSYHILGGVCLVFLGWAIESSAHNKKEMVQMFSLDTIGSVEHELTTADCAQFYLPVYRLAFSIFSNELASQQVDRLIEAKDKMSVDSCSFKSPNIVLIIGESYGKLHSQQYGYFMPTTPRQIKREKSGLLVPFSDVVAPWNLTSFVFKNVFSLHVVGEKGEWCDYPLFPSLFRKAGYHVTFITNQFLPKAKQAVYDFSGGFFLNHPELSEAMFDSRNQQLYRFDRGLLDDYDKNQQQHNTDHNLIIFHLLGQHVKYNQRFPSDRRHFTAEDYEKKRADLNGKQRNVLADYDNAVLYNDSIVDAIISRFEDKEAIIIYMPDHGEECYEGNRGFICRNHSAVIDYDLAHYEFEIPFWIFCSYKYAAKHPDIYKEIIGAKNRRFMTDALPHMLLYLAGIHTKDYHAEYNILSPQYNEMRPRILKNTTDYDKLTRPSEKHLLPKQKSISK
;
A
#
# COMPACT_ATOMS: atom_id res chain seq x y z
N MET A 1 -44.61 -44.06 0.67
CA MET A 1 -44.07 -44.03 2.06
C MET A 1 -42.55 -44.13 2.17
N LYS A 2 -41.83 -45.00 1.44
CA LYS A 2 -40.35 -45.12 1.54
C LYS A 2 -39.59 -43.84 1.13
N PHE A 3 -40.04 -43.16 0.07
CA PHE A 3 -39.46 -41.90 -0.41
C PHE A 3 -39.53 -40.77 0.62
N ILE A 4 -40.69 -40.58 1.27
CA ILE A 4 -40.88 -39.57 2.32
C ILE A 4 -39.96 -39.84 3.52
N LYS A 5 -39.83 -41.11 3.94
CA LYS A 5 -38.90 -41.48 5.03
C LYS A 5 -37.44 -41.19 4.67
N TYR A 6 -37.04 -41.45 3.42
CA TYR A 6 -35.71 -41.14 2.93
C TYR A 6 -35.45 -39.63 2.87
N ALA A 7 -36.40 -38.85 2.35
CA ALA A 7 -36.32 -37.39 2.31
C ALA A 7 -36.22 -36.77 3.70
N VAL A 8 -37.07 -37.18 4.65
CA VAL A 8 -37.00 -36.74 6.06
C VAL A 8 -35.67 -37.12 6.70
N SER A 9 -35.14 -38.32 6.41
CA SER A 9 -33.82 -38.72 6.89
C SER A 9 -32.69 -37.86 6.33
N LEU A 10 -32.78 -37.42 5.07
CA LEU A 10 -31.79 -36.56 4.43
C LEU A 10 -31.81 -35.15 5.04
N LEU A 11 -33.00 -34.58 5.23
CA LEU A 11 -33.19 -33.27 5.87
C LEU A 11 -32.63 -33.26 7.30
N ASN A 12 -32.90 -34.31 8.07
CA ASN A 12 -32.35 -34.43 9.42
C ASN A 12 -30.82 -34.52 9.42
N LYS A 13 -30.22 -35.21 8.44
CA LYS A 13 -28.76 -35.29 8.28
C LYS A 13 -28.14 -33.93 7.96
N ALA A 14 -28.81 -33.10 7.16
CA ALA A 14 -28.34 -31.75 6.85
C ALA A 14 -28.28 -30.84 8.09
N TYR A 15 -29.24 -30.94 9.01
CA TYR A 15 -29.21 -30.12 10.24
C TYR A 15 -28.31 -30.70 11.36
N GLN A 16 -27.91 -31.97 11.24
CA GLN A 16 -27.17 -32.69 12.27
C GLN A 16 -25.85 -32.01 12.72
N PRO A 17 -25.01 -31.45 11.83
CA PRO A 17 -23.77 -30.77 12.22
C PRO A 17 -23.99 -29.56 13.13
N ILE A 18 -25.00 -28.74 12.83
CA ILE A 18 -25.39 -27.58 13.66
C ILE A 18 -25.90 -28.09 15.00
N LYS A 19 -26.77 -29.11 14.99
CA LYS A 19 -27.35 -29.67 16.22
C LYS A 19 -26.28 -30.19 17.19
N ASP A 20 -25.34 -30.99 16.69
CA ASP A 20 -24.29 -31.58 17.52
C ASP A 20 -23.29 -30.55 18.08
N ASN A 21 -23.26 -29.37 17.46
CA ASN A 21 -22.38 -28.26 17.80
C ASN A 21 -23.16 -26.97 18.12
N ALA A 22 -24.41 -27.06 18.58
CA ALA A 22 -25.31 -25.90 18.62
C ALA A 22 -24.78 -24.71 19.45
N SER A 23 -24.15 -25.00 20.60
CA SER A 23 -23.50 -23.96 21.43
C SER A 23 -22.34 -23.30 20.69
N PHE A 24 -21.53 -24.09 19.99
CA PHE A 24 -20.39 -23.60 19.23
C PHE A 24 -20.87 -22.71 18.09
N PHE A 25 -21.80 -23.23 17.29
CA PHE A 25 -22.37 -22.50 16.17
C PHE A 25 -22.96 -21.16 16.60
N PHE A 26 -23.80 -21.15 17.65
CA PHE A 26 -24.44 -19.93 18.13
C PHE A 26 -23.44 -18.87 18.60
N PHE A 27 -22.51 -19.23 19.50
CA PHE A 27 -21.60 -18.24 20.07
C PHE A 27 -20.58 -17.75 19.04
N MET A 28 -20.06 -18.61 18.17
CA MET A 28 -19.15 -18.19 17.10
C MET A 28 -19.86 -17.26 16.12
N TYR A 29 -21.09 -17.58 15.73
CA TYR A 29 -21.89 -16.72 14.86
C TYR A 29 -22.16 -15.36 15.52
N LEU A 30 -22.56 -15.37 16.79
CA LEU A 30 -22.84 -14.14 17.55
C LEU A 30 -21.62 -13.23 17.64
N ILE A 31 -20.44 -13.75 18.00
CA ILE A 31 -19.25 -12.90 18.15
C ILE A 31 -18.77 -12.34 16.82
N GLY A 32 -18.80 -13.12 15.72
CA GLY A 32 -18.33 -12.62 14.43
C GLY A 32 -19.22 -11.49 13.92
N ILE A 33 -20.55 -11.63 14.03
CA ILE A 33 -21.49 -10.54 13.70
C ILE A 33 -21.25 -9.33 14.61
N LEU A 34 -21.17 -9.53 15.93
CA LEU A 34 -21.00 -8.44 16.89
C LEU A 34 -19.74 -7.63 16.58
N VAL A 35 -18.62 -8.30 16.33
CA VAL A 35 -17.34 -7.65 16.03
C VAL A 35 -17.42 -6.87 14.72
N SER A 36 -17.93 -7.48 13.65
CA SER A 36 -18.06 -6.78 12.36
C SER A 36 -18.89 -5.50 12.45
N TYR A 37 -19.97 -5.48 13.24
CA TYR A 37 -20.76 -4.26 13.44
C TYR A 37 -20.11 -3.25 14.39
N ALA A 38 -19.38 -3.74 15.40
CA ALA A 38 -18.66 -2.88 16.34
C ALA A 38 -17.47 -2.15 15.71
N GLU A 39 -16.95 -2.68 14.59
CA GLU A 39 -15.89 -2.11 13.78
C GLU A 39 -16.38 -1.10 12.74
N LEU A 40 -17.66 -0.70 12.77
CA LEU A 40 -18.14 0.37 11.88
C LEU A 40 -17.71 1.75 12.41
N PRO A 41 -17.12 2.61 11.56
CA PRO A 41 -16.71 3.95 11.96
C PRO A 41 -17.94 4.82 12.27
N THR A 42 -18.00 5.35 13.49
CA THR A 42 -19.11 6.21 13.95
C THR A 42 -19.23 7.52 13.16
N ASN A 43 -18.16 7.92 12.48
CA ASN A 43 -18.06 9.20 11.78
C ASN A 43 -18.43 9.10 10.29
N ASN A 44 -18.78 7.89 9.80
CA ASN A 44 -19.21 7.68 8.42
C ASN A 44 -20.58 6.98 8.41
N PRO A 45 -21.68 7.70 8.11
CA PRO A 45 -23.03 7.14 8.10
C PRO A 45 -23.26 6.12 6.96
N ASP A 46 -22.42 6.14 5.91
CA ASP A 46 -22.50 5.23 4.77
C ASP A 46 -21.68 3.94 4.99
N ALA A 47 -20.99 3.81 6.12
CA ALA A 47 -20.20 2.62 6.40
C ALA A 47 -21.09 1.40 6.65
N ALA A 48 -20.85 0.33 5.90
CA ALA A 48 -21.58 -0.92 6.01
C ALA A 48 -20.62 -2.09 6.21
N VAL A 49 -21.10 -3.13 6.89
CA VAL A 49 -20.39 -4.41 6.97
C VAL A 49 -20.38 -5.09 5.59
N TYR A 50 -19.49 -6.06 5.42
CA TYR A 50 -19.45 -6.91 4.22
C TYR A 50 -20.86 -7.42 3.87
N SER A 51 -21.30 -7.18 2.63
CA SER A 51 -22.69 -7.36 2.20
C SER A 51 -23.18 -8.80 2.35
N ASN A 52 -22.29 -9.79 2.18
CA ASN A 52 -22.58 -11.21 2.29
C ASN A 52 -22.16 -11.82 3.64
N LEU A 53 -21.84 -10.99 4.65
CA LEU A 53 -21.36 -11.41 5.99
C LEU A 53 -22.19 -12.55 6.59
N TRP A 54 -23.51 -12.39 6.63
CA TRP A 54 -24.40 -13.33 7.31
C TRP A 54 -24.41 -14.72 6.65
N LEU A 55 -24.52 -14.77 5.31
CA LEU A 55 -24.60 -16.02 4.57
C LEU A 55 -23.23 -16.71 4.50
N GLU A 56 -22.17 -15.97 4.20
CA GLU A 56 -20.83 -16.55 4.12
C GLU A 56 -20.35 -17.05 5.48
N PHE A 57 -20.61 -16.30 6.55
CA PHE A 57 -20.24 -16.75 7.88
C PHE A 57 -21.06 -17.96 8.34
N PHE A 58 -22.34 -18.03 7.95
CA PHE A 58 -23.15 -19.23 8.14
C PHE A 58 -22.52 -20.44 7.45
N LEU A 59 -22.10 -20.30 6.19
CA LEU A 59 -21.45 -21.35 5.42
C LEU A 59 -20.15 -21.82 6.08
N ASP A 60 -19.28 -20.89 6.47
CA ASP A 60 -18.00 -21.18 7.11
C ASP A 60 -18.18 -21.96 8.42
N LEU A 61 -19.06 -21.49 9.31
CA LEU A 61 -19.36 -22.18 10.56
C LEU A 61 -20.03 -23.53 10.33
N TYR A 62 -20.86 -23.65 9.30
CA TYR A 62 -21.49 -24.92 8.94
C TYR A 62 -20.44 -25.95 8.49
N VAL A 63 -19.50 -25.56 7.63
CA VAL A 63 -18.37 -26.41 7.21
C VAL A 63 -17.53 -26.83 8.41
N ILE A 64 -17.19 -25.89 9.31
CA ILE A 64 -16.49 -26.20 10.57
C ILE A 64 -17.30 -27.20 11.41
N CYS A 65 -18.61 -27.04 11.51
CA CYS A 65 -19.47 -27.97 12.24
C CYS A 65 -19.51 -29.37 11.61
N ILE A 66 -19.47 -29.48 10.27
CA ILE A 66 -19.31 -30.77 9.58
C ILE A 66 -18.00 -31.42 10.00
N ILE A 67 -16.89 -30.68 9.89
CA ILE A 67 -15.55 -31.18 10.24
C ILE A 67 -15.52 -31.64 11.71
N LEU A 68 -16.05 -30.85 12.63
CA LEU A 68 -16.17 -31.22 14.05
C LEU A 68 -16.98 -32.51 14.24
N THR A 69 -18.01 -32.73 13.41
CA THR A 69 -18.87 -33.92 13.48
C THR A 69 -18.15 -35.21 13.08
N LEU A 70 -17.08 -35.12 12.28
CA LEU A 70 -16.23 -36.25 11.91
C LEU A 70 -15.41 -36.80 13.10
N PHE A 71 -15.13 -35.97 14.10
CA PHE A 71 -14.32 -36.37 15.26
C PHE A 71 -15.15 -37.03 16.38
N PRO A 72 -14.59 -38.02 17.10
CA PRO A 72 -15.19 -38.58 18.31
C PRO A 72 -15.43 -37.51 19.38
N LEU A 73 -16.48 -37.68 20.19
CA LEU A 73 -16.91 -36.70 21.21
C LEU A 73 -15.80 -36.27 22.19
N LYS A 74 -14.88 -37.16 22.54
CA LYS A 74 -13.75 -36.85 23.44
C LYS A 74 -12.79 -35.84 22.82
N ILE A 75 -12.45 -36.01 21.54
CA ILE A 75 -11.54 -35.15 20.78
C ILE A 75 -12.24 -33.85 20.38
N ARG A 76 -13.49 -33.94 19.89
CA ARG A 76 -14.31 -32.79 19.48
C ARG A 76 -14.42 -31.70 20.56
N ARG A 77 -14.47 -32.09 21.84
CA ARG A 77 -14.52 -31.12 22.96
C ARG A 77 -13.27 -30.25 23.03
N TRP A 78 -12.09 -30.85 22.86
CA TRP A 78 -10.82 -30.13 22.87
C TRP A 78 -10.64 -29.27 21.63
N ILE A 79 -11.00 -29.77 20.45
CA ILE A 79 -10.96 -28.99 19.21
C ILE A 79 -11.85 -27.74 19.33
N ARG A 80 -13.09 -27.89 19.84
CA ARG A 80 -13.97 -26.72 20.06
C ARG A 80 -13.40 -25.73 21.05
N ALA A 81 -12.81 -26.21 22.16
CA ALA A 81 -12.18 -25.33 23.13
C ALA A 81 -11.04 -24.52 22.50
N PHE A 82 -10.21 -25.18 21.69
CA PHE A 82 -9.13 -24.53 20.95
C PHE A 82 -9.66 -23.48 19.94
N LEU A 83 -10.68 -23.83 19.16
CA LEU A 83 -11.32 -22.89 18.22
C LEU A 83 -11.97 -21.69 18.94
N TYR A 84 -12.57 -21.88 20.12
CA TYR A 84 -13.06 -20.78 20.93
C TYR A 84 -11.93 -19.85 21.36
N ILE A 85 -10.81 -20.40 21.84
CA ILE A 85 -9.65 -19.60 22.25
C ILE A 85 -9.19 -18.75 21.08
N ILE A 86 -8.99 -19.33 19.90
CA ILE A 86 -8.61 -18.57 18.69
C ILE A 86 -9.63 -17.47 18.43
N ALA A 87 -10.91 -17.82 18.28
CA ALA A 87 -11.93 -16.85 17.86
C ALA A 87 -12.09 -15.69 18.86
N TYR A 88 -12.07 -15.96 20.16
CA TYR A 88 -12.16 -14.91 21.19
C TYR A 88 -10.88 -14.08 21.27
N CYS A 89 -9.70 -14.70 21.23
CA CYS A 89 -8.43 -13.98 21.26
C CYS A 89 -8.31 -13.06 20.05
N THR A 90 -8.52 -13.56 18.83
CA THR A 90 -8.42 -12.74 17.61
C THR A 90 -9.45 -11.61 17.62
N SER A 91 -10.69 -11.89 18.01
CA SER A 91 -11.74 -10.87 18.08
C SER A 91 -11.47 -9.80 19.14
N LEU A 92 -10.93 -10.18 20.30
CA LEU A 92 -10.56 -9.23 21.35
C LEU A 92 -9.41 -8.33 20.91
N THR A 93 -8.38 -8.90 20.29
CA THR A 93 -7.25 -8.14 19.76
C THR A 93 -7.70 -7.18 18.66
N ASP A 94 -8.49 -7.65 17.70
CA ASP A 94 -8.99 -6.82 16.59
C ASP A 94 -9.84 -5.65 17.06
N LEU A 95 -10.79 -5.93 17.95
CA LEU A 95 -11.67 -4.90 18.49
C LEU A 95 -10.93 -3.92 19.41
N PHE A 96 -9.90 -4.38 20.12
CA PHE A 96 -9.00 -3.50 20.86
C PHE A 96 -8.25 -2.56 19.91
N CYS A 97 -7.70 -3.08 18.82
CA CYS A 97 -7.03 -2.30 17.79
C CYS A 97 -7.98 -1.25 17.20
N TRP A 98 -9.21 -1.63 16.91
CA TRP A 98 -10.23 -0.71 16.42
C TRP A 98 -10.52 0.41 17.41
N VAL A 99 -10.81 0.09 18.67
CA VAL A 99 -11.17 1.09 19.69
C VAL A 99 -10.03 2.07 19.94
N LYS A 100 -8.77 1.63 19.94
CA LYS A 100 -7.61 2.47 20.27
C LYS A 100 -6.97 3.16 19.08
N PHE A 101 -6.91 2.49 17.93
CA PHE A 101 -6.18 2.96 16.75
C PHE A 101 -7.08 3.26 15.55
N GLN A 102 -8.40 3.01 15.67
CA GLN A 102 -9.36 3.15 14.56
C GLN A 102 -8.92 2.33 13.32
N SER A 103 -8.32 1.17 13.56
CA SER A 103 -7.78 0.28 12.55
C SER A 103 -7.91 -1.16 13.03
N THR A 104 -8.28 -2.06 12.12
CA THR A 104 -8.40 -3.50 12.38
C THR A 104 -7.04 -4.18 12.29
N LEU A 105 -6.97 -5.42 12.76
CA LEU A 105 -5.82 -6.31 12.64
C LEU A 105 -5.29 -6.32 11.22
N ASN A 106 -3.98 -6.21 11.14
CA ASN A 106 -3.30 -6.09 9.87
C ASN A 106 -1.82 -6.53 9.93
N PRO A 107 -1.17 -6.83 8.78
CA PRO A 107 0.22 -7.25 8.70
C PRO A 107 1.14 -6.40 9.57
N SER A 108 0.90 -5.10 9.57
CA SER A 108 1.80 -4.14 10.16
C SER A 108 1.67 -4.02 11.67
N MET A 109 0.45 -4.10 12.20
CA MET A 109 0.20 -4.26 13.62
C MET A 109 0.84 -5.55 14.15
N LEU A 110 0.80 -6.62 13.35
CA LEU A 110 1.43 -7.90 13.71
C LEU A 110 2.96 -7.80 13.74
N LEU A 111 3.56 -7.09 12.78
CA LEU A 111 5.00 -6.85 12.74
C LEU A 111 5.47 -6.05 13.96
N LEU A 112 4.74 -5.00 14.34
CA LEU A 112 5.02 -4.23 15.56
C LEU A 112 5.02 -5.09 16.82
N VAL A 113 4.05 -5.99 16.97
CA VAL A 113 4.00 -6.92 18.10
C VAL A 113 5.22 -7.85 18.11
N GLY A 114 5.69 -8.28 16.94
CA GLY A 114 6.90 -9.10 16.80
C GLY A 114 8.19 -8.38 17.16
N GLU A 115 8.26 -7.06 16.98
CA GLU A 115 9.42 -6.22 17.32
C GLU A 115 9.42 -5.75 18.79
N THR A 116 8.31 -5.87 19.50
CA THR A 116 8.13 -5.35 20.86
C THR A 116 8.78 -6.27 21.91
N ASP A 117 9.51 -5.70 22.86
CA ASP A 117 10.08 -6.44 24.00
C ASP A 117 9.13 -6.52 25.23
N GLU A 118 9.48 -7.32 26.24
CA GLU A 118 8.63 -7.51 27.43
C GLU A 118 8.36 -6.19 28.21
N ARG A 119 9.30 -5.24 28.19
CA ARG A 119 9.17 -3.96 28.89
C ARG A 119 8.23 -3.04 28.13
N GLU A 120 8.40 -2.94 26.81
CA GLU A 120 7.53 -2.15 25.93
C GLU A 120 6.10 -2.68 25.91
N ALA A 121 5.93 -4.02 25.93
CA ALA A 121 4.62 -4.65 26.06
C ALA A 121 3.96 -4.29 27.41
N SER A 122 4.68 -4.35 28.53
CA SER A 122 4.15 -3.99 29.84
C SER A 122 3.74 -2.51 29.93
N GLU A 123 4.58 -1.60 29.41
CA GLU A 123 4.27 -0.17 29.34
C GLU A 123 3.05 0.10 28.46
N PHE A 124 2.93 -0.59 27.32
CA PHE A 124 1.77 -0.55 26.45
C PHE A 124 0.49 -1.01 27.17
N PHE A 125 0.52 -2.17 27.82
CA PHE A 125 -0.64 -2.66 28.58
C PHE A 125 -1.07 -1.66 29.66
N SER A 126 -0.12 -1.12 30.43
CA SER A 126 -0.44 -0.15 31.50
C SER A 126 -1.00 1.18 30.98
N SER A 127 -0.60 1.60 29.78
CA SER A 127 -1.04 2.88 29.18
C SER A 127 -2.41 2.77 28.50
N TYR A 128 -2.76 1.60 27.96
CA TYR A 128 -3.95 1.44 27.12
C TYR A 128 -5.11 0.65 27.77
N PHE A 129 -4.86 -0.14 28.83
CA PHE A 129 -5.92 -0.76 29.64
C PHE A 129 -6.51 0.24 30.64
N THR A 130 -7.37 1.12 30.15
CA THR A 130 -8.15 2.06 30.96
C THR A 130 -9.57 1.54 31.22
N SER A 131 -10.25 2.06 32.26
CA SER A 131 -11.64 1.70 32.57
C SER A 131 -12.60 1.91 31.39
N ASP A 132 -12.32 2.88 30.52
CA ASP A 132 -13.13 3.19 29.34
C ASP A 132 -13.17 2.03 28.33
N LEU A 133 -12.14 1.16 28.32
CA LEU A 133 -12.11 -0.02 27.46
C LEU A 133 -13.22 -1.02 27.84
N ILE A 134 -13.54 -1.14 29.13
CA ILE A 134 -14.61 -2.03 29.64
C ILE A 134 -15.99 -1.50 29.24
N PHE A 135 -16.14 -0.19 29.05
CA PHE A 135 -17.40 0.41 28.59
C PHE A 135 -17.50 0.52 27.06
N SER A 136 -16.46 0.08 26.34
CA SER A 136 -16.44 0.02 24.87
C SER A 136 -16.99 -1.33 24.35
N SER A 137 -16.99 -1.49 23.03
CA SER A 137 -17.32 -2.75 22.35
C SER A 137 -16.47 -3.95 22.84
N VAL A 138 -15.25 -3.71 23.33
CA VAL A 138 -14.40 -4.75 23.93
C VAL A 138 -15.06 -5.34 25.18
N GLY A 139 -15.63 -4.50 26.05
CA GLY A 139 -16.35 -4.95 27.23
C GLY A 139 -17.62 -5.74 26.90
N LEU A 140 -18.32 -5.36 25.82
CA LEU A 140 -19.46 -6.13 25.32
C LEU A 140 -19.03 -7.54 24.88
N LEU A 141 -17.91 -7.67 24.16
CA LEU A 141 -17.37 -8.97 23.77
C LEU A 141 -16.94 -9.81 24.99
N LEU A 142 -16.32 -9.19 26.00
CA LEU A 142 -15.99 -9.84 27.27
C LEU A 142 -17.24 -10.33 28.01
N LEU A 143 -18.34 -9.56 27.98
CA LEU A 143 -19.63 -9.97 28.54
C LEU A 143 -20.20 -11.19 27.80
N VAL A 144 -20.14 -11.21 26.46
CA VAL A 144 -20.57 -12.38 25.68
C VAL A 144 -19.72 -13.60 26.02
N MET A 145 -18.40 -13.44 26.19
CA MET A 145 -17.49 -14.50 26.63
C MET A 145 -17.87 -15.02 28.03
N LEU A 146 -18.16 -14.13 28.98
CA LEU A 146 -18.61 -14.50 30.32
C LEU A 146 -19.94 -15.28 30.28
N ILE A 147 -20.91 -14.82 29.49
CA ILE A 147 -22.19 -15.52 29.29
C ILE A 147 -21.96 -16.91 28.68
N HIS A 148 -21.07 -17.04 27.70
CA HIS A 148 -20.73 -18.33 27.10
C HIS A 148 -20.11 -19.30 28.12
N ILE A 149 -19.17 -18.81 28.94
CA ILE A 149 -18.57 -19.58 30.03
C ILE A 149 -19.67 -20.02 31.02
N LEU A 150 -20.47 -19.08 31.53
CA LEU A 150 -21.54 -19.34 32.49
C LEU A 150 -22.55 -20.35 31.94
N THR A 151 -23.02 -20.21 30.70
CA THR A 151 -23.96 -21.16 30.09
C THR A 151 -23.37 -22.58 29.92
N THR A 152 -22.05 -22.70 29.79
CA THR A 152 -21.36 -23.98 29.74
C THR A 152 -21.28 -24.64 31.12
N PHE A 153 -21.03 -23.86 32.18
CA PHE A 153 -20.97 -24.36 33.56
C PHE A 153 -22.36 -24.56 34.20
N LEU A 154 -23.34 -23.70 33.90
CA LEU A 154 -24.72 -23.76 34.41
C LEU A 154 -25.50 -24.98 33.91
N LYS A 155 -25.09 -25.62 32.81
CA LYS A 155 -25.63 -26.94 32.39
C LYS A 155 -25.40 -28.04 33.45
N LYS A 156 -24.53 -27.82 34.44
CA LYS A 156 -24.31 -28.72 35.58
C LYS A 156 -25.13 -28.34 36.82
N VAL A 157 -25.87 -27.22 36.80
CA VAL A 157 -26.71 -26.74 37.92
C VAL A 157 -28.15 -27.21 37.70
N LYS A 158 -28.79 -27.78 38.73
CA LYS A 158 -30.19 -28.22 38.64
C LYS A 158 -31.12 -27.01 38.53
N LEU A 159 -31.84 -26.90 37.41
CA LEU A 159 -32.83 -25.85 37.18
C LEU A 159 -34.10 -26.05 38.04
N PRO A 160 -34.79 -24.97 38.46
CA PRO A 160 -36.08 -25.05 39.11
C PRO A 160 -37.13 -25.79 38.24
N PRO A 161 -38.08 -26.55 38.84
CA PRO A 161 -39.02 -27.41 38.12
C PRO A 161 -39.84 -26.70 37.03
N ALA A 162 -40.31 -25.47 37.32
CA ALA A 162 -41.12 -24.67 36.40
C ALA A 162 -40.35 -24.25 35.12
N ILE A 163 -39.04 -23.97 35.25
CA ILE A 163 -38.17 -23.63 34.12
C ILE A 163 -37.78 -24.89 33.37
N SER A 164 -37.47 -25.98 34.10
CA SER A 164 -37.15 -27.29 33.52
C SER A 164 -38.28 -27.83 32.64
N TYR A 165 -39.54 -27.67 33.05
CA TYR A 165 -40.70 -28.06 32.25
C TYR A 165 -40.79 -27.27 30.94
N LYS A 166 -40.70 -25.93 30.99
CA LYS A 166 -40.72 -25.07 29.78
C LYS A 166 -39.57 -25.40 28.81
N VAL A 167 -38.37 -25.65 29.33
CA VAL A 167 -37.20 -26.05 28.53
C VAL A 167 -37.42 -27.43 27.89
N THR A 168 -38.08 -28.36 28.58
CA THR A 168 -38.38 -29.71 28.06
C THR A 168 -39.41 -29.65 26.94
N VAL A 169 -40.48 -28.87 27.12
CA VAL A 169 -41.49 -28.63 26.07
C VAL A 169 -40.87 -27.97 24.84
N ALA A 170 -40.03 -26.94 25.02
CA ALA A 170 -39.33 -26.29 23.93
C ALA A 170 -38.40 -27.27 23.17
N LYS A 171 -37.65 -28.11 23.88
CA LYS A 171 -36.82 -29.17 23.27
C LYS A 171 -37.66 -30.19 22.49
N GLN A 172 -38.84 -30.54 22.99
CA GLN A 172 -39.72 -31.51 22.35
C GLN A 172 -40.35 -30.97 21.06
N ILE A 173 -40.71 -29.68 21.03
CA ILE A 173 -41.17 -28.97 19.84
C ILE A 173 -40.05 -28.89 18.79
N ILE A 174 -38.86 -28.45 19.19
CA ILE A 174 -37.68 -28.39 18.31
C ILE A 174 -37.37 -29.78 17.72
N ASN A 175 -37.50 -30.84 18.53
CA ASN A 175 -37.28 -32.21 18.09
C ASN A 175 -38.26 -32.67 17.00
N HIS A 176 -39.52 -32.21 17.06
CA HIS A 176 -40.52 -32.54 16.05
C HIS A 176 -40.34 -31.74 14.76
N SER A 177 -39.68 -30.58 14.82
CA SER A 177 -39.48 -29.69 13.67
C SER A 177 -38.14 -29.87 12.94
N TYR A 178 -37.33 -30.89 13.27
CA TYR A 178 -35.99 -31.06 12.71
C TYR A 178 -35.92 -31.20 11.19
N HIS A 179 -36.92 -31.83 10.57
CA HIS A 179 -36.97 -31.97 9.12
C HIS A 179 -37.27 -30.63 8.43
N ILE A 180 -38.05 -29.75 9.08
CA ILE A 180 -38.29 -28.38 8.62
C ILE A 180 -37.01 -27.56 8.73
N LEU A 181 -36.32 -27.63 9.88
CA LEU A 181 -35.03 -26.97 10.09
C LEU A 181 -33.96 -27.47 9.11
N GLY A 182 -33.97 -28.77 8.77
CA GLY A 182 -33.14 -29.36 7.73
C GLY A 182 -33.43 -28.82 6.34
N GLY A 183 -34.71 -28.67 5.98
CA GLY A 183 -35.12 -28.04 4.72
C GLY A 183 -34.66 -26.59 4.61
N VAL A 184 -34.88 -25.80 5.67
CA VAL A 184 -34.42 -24.41 5.76
C VAL A 184 -32.89 -24.35 5.66
N CYS A 185 -32.18 -25.21 6.40
CA CYS A 185 -30.72 -25.28 6.37
C CYS A 185 -30.18 -25.56 4.96
N LEU A 186 -30.82 -26.45 4.19
CA LEU A 186 -30.40 -26.74 2.81
C LEU A 186 -30.63 -25.56 1.86
N VAL A 187 -31.75 -24.83 2.01
CA VAL A 187 -32.01 -23.62 1.21
C VAL A 187 -30.97 -22.54 1.51
N PHE A 188 -30.72 -22.26 2.80
CA PHE A 188 -29.69 -21.30 3.21
C PHE A 188 -28.28 -21.73 2.75
N LEU A 189 -27.98 -23.02 2.81
CA LEU A 189 -26.69 -23.54 2.36
C LEU A 189 -26.51 -23.40 0.85
N GLY A 190 -27.54 -23.71 0.04
CA GLY A 190 -27.50 -23.49 -1.40
C GLY A 190 -27.26 -22.02 -1.75
N TRP A 191 -28.02 -21.13 -1.11
CA TRP A 191 -27.87 -19.68 -1.31
C TRP A 191 -26.50 -19.17 -0.84
N ALA A 192 -26.04 -19.60 0.33
CA ALA A 192 -24.75 -19.17 0.86
C ALA A 192 -23.58 -19.68 0.03
N ILE A 193 -23.63 -20.89 -0.52
CA ILE A 193 -22.59 -21.40 -1.43
C ILE A 193 -22.51 -20.52 -2.68
N GLU A 194 -23.64 -20.21 -3.29
CA GLU A 194 -23.71 -19.38 -4.49
C GLU A 194 -23.19 -17.96 -4.22
N SER A 195 -23.69 -17.32 -3.16
CA SER A 195 -23.33 -15.93 -2.84
C SER A 195 -21.88 -15.76 -2.37
N SER A 196 -21.30 -16.80 -1.77
CA SER A 196 -19.93 -16.75 -1.22
C SER A 196 -18.85 -17.24 -2.18
N ALA A 197 -19.23 -17.89 -3.29
CA ALA A 197 -18.29 -18.51 -4.22
C ALA A 197 -17.23 -17.53 -4.74
N HIS A 198 -17.64 -16.28 -5.02
CA HIS A 198 -16.74 -15.23 -5.48
C HIS A 198 -15.68 -14.92 -4.42
N ASN A 199 -16.07 -14.45 -3.23
CA ASN A 199 -15.12 -14.08 -2.18
C ASN A 199 -14.18 -15.24 -1.78
N LYS A 200 -14.67 -16.48 -1.73
CA LYS A 200 -13.81 -17.66 -1.47
C LYS A 200 -12.79 -17.90 -2.57
N LYS A 201 -13.16 -17.72 -3.85
CA LYS A 201 -12.23 -17.81 -4.97
C LYS A 201 -11.13 -16.75 -4.85
N GLU A 202 -11.50 -15.51 -4.55
CA GLU A 202 -10.55 -14.40 -4.44
C GLU A 202 -9.64 -14.56 -3.21
N MET A 203 -10.13 -15.10 -2.08
CA MET A 203 -9.28 -15.49 -0.95
C MET A 203 -8.26 -16.55 -1.34
N VAL A 204 -8.68 -17.59 -2.08
CA VAL A 204 -7.75 -18.64 -2.55
C VAL A 204 -6.71 -18.06 -3.50
N GLN A 205 -7.12 -17.16 -4.41
CA GLN A 205 -6.21 -16.43 -5.28
C GLN A 205 -5.18 -15.64 -4.45
N MET A 206 -5.62 -14.85 -3.47
CA MET A 206 -4.74 -14.06 -2.61
C MET A 206 -3.69 -14.92 -1.89
N PHE A 207 -4.10 -16.03 -1.26
CA PHE A 207 -3.17 -16.93 -0.55
C PHE A 207 -2.32 -17.81 -1.48
N SER A 208 -2.56 -17.77 -2.78
CA SER A 208 -1.74 -18.48 -3.78
C SER A 208 -0.61 -17.62 -4.37
N LEU A 209 -0.60 -16.32 -4.07
CA LEU A 209 0.42 -15.39 -4.53
C LEU A 209 1.75 -15.66 -3.83
N ASP A 210 2.83 -15.47 -4.57
CA ASP A 210 4.20 -15.85 -4.18
C ASP A 210 5.06 -14.64 -3.78
N THR A 211 4.55 -13.42 -3.93
CA THR A 211 5.29 -12.19 -3.63
C THR A 211 4.39 -11.13 -3.00
N ILE A 212 4.96 -10.30 -2.13
CA ILE A 212 4.21 -9.18 -1.51
C ILE A 212 3.75 -8.17 -2.56
N GLY A 213 4.50 -8.02 -3.66
CA GLY A 213 4.10 -7.19 -4.78
C GLY A 213 2.78 -7.72 -5.36
N SER A 214 2.73 -8.98 -5.76
CA SER A 214 1.50 -9.59 -6.28
C SER A 214 0.32 -9.41 -5.33
N VAL A 215 0.53 -9.57 -4.02
CA VAL A 215 -0.48 -9.34 -2.97
C VAL A 215 -0.96 -7.88 -2.94
N GLU A 216 -0.04 -6.91 -2.96
CA GLU A 216 -0.38 -5.48 -3.03
C GLU A 216 -1.20 -5.16 -4.29
N HIS A 217 -0.83 -5.73 -5.43
CA HIS A 217 -1.58 -5.55 -6.67
C HIS A 217 -2.99 -6.11 -6.54
N GLU A 218 -3.14 -7.34 -6.05
CA GLU A 218 -4.45 -7.98 -5.87
C GLU A 218 -5.33 -7.22 -4.87
N LEU A 219 -4.77 -6.71 -3.77
CA LEU A 219 -5.52 -5.89 -2.81
C LEU A 219 -6.11 -4.62 -3.44
N THR A 220 -5.49 -4.15 -4.51
CA THR A 220 -5.94 -2.95 -5.21
C THR A 220 -6.96 -3.25 -6.31
N THR A 221 -7.30 -4.51 -6.59
CA THR A 221 -8.34 -4.85 -7.57
C THR A 221 -9.74 -4.56 -7.00
N ALA A 222 -10.70 -4.23 -7.87
CA ALA A 222 -12.08 -3.96 -7.44
C ALA A 222 -12.80 -5.21 -6.89
N ASP A 223 -12.36 -6.39 -7.34
CA ASP A 223 -12.91 -7.70 -7.01
C ASP A 223 -12.07 -8.42 -5.92
N CYS A 224 -11.30 -7.69 -5.11
CA CYS A 224 -10.37 -8.29 -4.17
C CYS A 224 -11.04 -9.00 -2.99
N ALA A 225 -10.32 -9.96 -2.42
CA ALA A 225 -10.76 -10.76 -1.28
C ALA A 225 -11.16 -9.89 -0.06
N GLN A 226 -12.33 -10.16 0.51
CA GLN A 226 -12.84 -9.48 1.69
C GLN A 226 -12.58 -10.29 2.95
N PHE A 227 -11.52 -9.94 3.69
CA PHE A 227 -11.21 -10.53 5.00
C PHE A 227 -12.09 -9.96 6.11
N TYR A 228 -13.39 -10.32 6.09
CA TYR A 228 -14.41 -9.74 6.96
C TYR A 228 -14.40 -10.24 8.41
N LEU A 229 -13.65 -11.31 8.72
CA LEU A 229 -13.48 -11.82 10.09
C LEU A 229 -12.08 -11.50 10.62
N PRO A 230 -11.95 -11.25 11.94
CA PRO A 230 -10.66 -11.07 12.60
C PRO A 230 -9.66 -12.20 12.33
N VAL A 231 -10.12 -13.45 12.30
CA VAL A 231 -9.25 -14.61 12.04
C VAL A 231 -8.71 -14.62 10.61
N TYR A 232 -9.49 -14.14 9.64
CA TYR A 232 -9.06 -14.02 8.25
C TYR A 232 -8.04 -12.90 8.08
N ARG A 233 -8.28 -11.76 8.73
CA ARG A 233 -7.31 -10.66 8.77
C ARG A 233 -6.00 -11.12 9.40
N LEU A 234 -6.04 -11.85 10.52
CA LEU A 234 -4.83 -12.40 11.14
C LEU A 234 -4.09 -13.36 10.21
N ALA A 235 -4.81 -14.30 9.56
CA ALA A 235 -4.18 -15.23 8.63
C ALA A 235 -3.53 -14.49 7.44
N PHE A 236 -4.21 -13.50 6.89
CA PHE A 236 -3.68 -12.64 5.83
C PHE A 236 -2.45 -11.85 6.30
N SER A 237 -2.48 -11.33 7.53
CA SER A 237 -1.36 -10.63 8.17
C SER A 237 -0.10 -11.49 8.29
N ILE A 238 -0.26 -12.74 8.75
CA ILE A 238 0.84 -13.69 8.87
C ILE A 238 1.41 -14.00 7.49
N PHE A 239 0.55 -14.35 6.54
CA PHE A 239 0.95 -14.67 5.16
C PHE A 239 1.71 -13.52 4.48
N SER A 240 1.18 -12.29 4.58
CA SER A 240 1.82 -11.11 3.97
C SER A 240 3.19 -10.82 4.60
N ASN A 241 3.32 -10.96 5.92
CA ASN A 241 4.60 -10.77 6.61
C ASN A 241 5.63 -11.85 6.25
N GLU A 242 5.19 -13.09 6.06
CA GLU A 242 6.06 -14.18 5.61
C GLU A 242 6.64 -13.89 4.22
N LEU A 243 5.81 -13.46 3.27
CA LEU A 243 6.27 -13.05 1.94
C LEU A 243 7.22 -11.85 1.97
N ALA A 244 6.93 -10.84 2.81
CA ALA A 244 7.83 -9.70 2.99
C ALA A 244 9.19 -10.13 3.57
N SER A 245 9.19 -11.05 4.55
CA SER A 245 10.41 -11.61 5.14
C SER A 245 11.25 -12.33 4.09
N GLN A 246 10.64 -13.15 3.23
CA GLN A 246 11.36 -13.86 2.16
C GLN A 246 12.05 -12.90 1.17
N GLN A 247 11.42 -11.76 0.86
CA GLN A 247 12.05 -10.73 0.01
C GLN A 247 13.21 -10.03 0.73
N VAL A 248 13.08 -9.77 2.03
CA VAL A 248 14.19 -9.23 2.84
C VAL A 248 15.37 -10.20 2.87
N ASP A 249 15.12 -11.49 3.05
CA ASP A 249 16.19 -12.52 3.04
C ASP A 249 16.94 -12.54 1.70
N ARG A 250 16.23 -12.47 0.57
CA ARG A 250 16.83 -12.37 -0.77
C ARG A 250 17.65 -11.09 -0.94
N LEU A 251 17.17 -9.95 -0.42
CA LEU A 251 17.93 -8.70 -0.43
C LEU A 251 19.21 -8.78 0.41
N ILE A 252 19.16 -9.45 1.57
CA ILE A 252 20.34 -9.68 2.41
C ILE A 252 21.35 -10.55 1.65
N GLU A 253 20.88 -11.61 0.99
CA GLU A 253 21.73 -12.47 0.15
C GLU A 253 22.34 -11.69 -1.04
N ALA A 254 21.57 -10.83 -1.70
CA ALA A 254 22.03 -9.98 -2.78
C ALA A 254 23.09 -8.97 -2.29
N LYS A 255 22.86 -8.33 -1.13
CA LYS A 255 23.82 -7.47 -0.44
C LYS A 255 25.13 -8.22 -0.16
N ASP A 256 25.06 -9.45 0.33
CA ASP A 256 26.26 -10.22 0.69
C ASP A 256 27.07 -10.64 -0.54
N LYS A 257 26.41 -10.86 -1.69
CA LYS A 257 27.05 -11.20 -2.97
C LYS A 257 27.55 -10.01 -3.78
N MET A 258 27.18 -8.78 -3.40
CA MET A 258 27.54 -7.57 -4.15
C MET A 258 29.04 -7.26 -4.00
N SER A 259 29.65 -6.74 -5.05
CA SER A 259 31.06 -6.32 -5.05
C SER A 259 31.22 -4.93 -5.65
N VAL A 260 32.24 -4.20 -5.23
CA VAL A 260 32.68 -2.96 -5.87
C VAL A 260 34.15 -3.14 -6.18
N ASP A 261 34.50 -3.11 -7.46
CA ASP A 261 35.88 -3.33 -7.92
C ASP A 261 36.72 -2.07 -7.74
N SER A 262 36.14 -0.90 -8.03
CA SER A 262 36.74 0.41 -7.82
C SER A 262 35.70 1.53 -7.87
N CYS A 263 36.08 2.71 -7.38
CA CYS A 263 35.27 3.92 -7.49
C CYS A 263 36.18 5.09 -7.88
N SER A 264 35.85 5.77 -8.97
CA SER A 264 36.57 6.97 -9.43
C SER A 264 36.04 8.27 -8.83
N PHE A 265 34.96 8.20 -8.04
CA PHE A 265 34.31 9.35 -7.41
C PHE A 265 34.00 10.48 -8.39
N LYS A 266 33.49 10.11 -9.58
CA LYS A 266 33.32 11.01 -10.72
C LYS A 266 32.51 12.26 -10.35
N SER A 267 31.49 12.11 -9.50
CA SER A 267 30.70 13.22 -8.96
C SER A 267 30.86 13.32 -7.45
N PRO A 268 31.40 14.42 -6.88
CA PRO A 268 31.53 14.56 -5.44
C PRO A 268 30.19 14.64 -4.70
N ASN A 269 29.19 15.34 -5.24
CA ASN A 269 27.86 15.41 -4.63
C ASN A 269 26.80 15.01 -5.64
N ILE A 270 26.13 13.89 -5.37
CA ILE A 270 24.96 13.43 -6.12
C ILE A 270 23.75 13.61 -5.21
N VAL A 271 22.79 14.43 -5.64
CA VAL A 271 21.55 14.65 -4.91
C VAL A 271 20.41 14.02 -5.70
N LEU A 272 19.71 13.06 -5.11
CA LEU A 272 18.51 12.46 -5.68
C LEU A 272 17.29 13.00 -4.94
N ILE A 273 16.37 13.63 -5.66
CA ILE A 273 15.11 14.11 -5.11
C ILE A 273 14.00 13.20 -5.65
N ILE A 274 13.42 12.41 -4.76
CA ILE A 274 12.27 11.53 -5.02
C ILE A 274 11.01 12.28 -4.61
N GLY A 275 10.23 12.72 -5.60
CA GLY A 275 8.89 13.30 -5.40
C GLY A 275 7.80 12.22 -5.28
N GLU A 276 6.56 12.65 -5.09
CA GLU A 276 5.39 11.78 -4.87
C GLU A 276 4.19 12.29 -5.66
N SER A 277 3.49 11.41 -6.41
CA SER A 277 2.22 11.71 -7.10
C SER A 277 2.27 12.93 -8.04
N TYR A 278 3.36 13.14 -8.80
CA TYR A 278 3.49 14.32 -9.67
C TYR A 278 3.33 13.98 -11.15
N GLY A 279 2.12 14.19 -11.66
CA GLY A 279 1.80 14.06 -13.09
C GLY A 279 2.46 15.15 -13.94
N LYS A 280 3.17 14.74 -15.00
CA LYS A 280 3.88 15.65 -15.93
C LYS A 280 2.97 16.68 -16.60
N LEU A 281 1.70 16.32 -16.84
CA LEU A 281 0.70 17.20 -17.44
C LEU A 281 0.32 18.40 -16.59
N HIS A 282 0.67 18.42 -15.31
CA HIS A 282 0.44 19.56 -14.43
C HIS A 282 1.69 20.43 -14.23
N SER A 283 2.75 20.17 -15.02
CA SER A 283 3.99 20.93 -14.95
C SER A 283 4.05 21.99 -16.05
N GLN A 284 4.16 23.26 -15.65
CA GLN A 284 4.34 24.37 -16.60
C GLN A 284 5.58 24.17 -17.49
N GLN A 285 6.65 23.58 -16.94
CA GLN A 285 7.87 23.25 -17.68
C GLN A 285 7.62 22.31 -18.87
N TYR A 286 6.60 21.45 -18.78
CA TYR A 286 6.21 20.50 -19.83
C TYR A 286 4.99 20.96 -20.63
N GLY A 287 4.62 22.23 -20.55
CA GLY A 287 3.57 22.84 -21.38
C GLY A 287 2.21 22.99 -20.69
N TYR A 288 2.08 22.72 -19.39
CA TYR A 288 0.85 22.98 -18.67
C TYR A 288 0.50 24.48 -18.65
N PHE A 289 -0.79 24.78 -18.74
CA PHE A 289 -1.27 26.15 -18.96
C PHE A 289 -1.26 27.02 -17.70
N MET A 290 -1.20 26.43 -16.50
CA MET A 290 -1.07 27.18 -15.25
C MET A 290 0.41 27.36 -14.88
N PRO A 291 0.78 28.46 -14.21
CA PRO A 291 2.16 28.72 -13.81
C PRO A 291 2.55 27.92 -12.55
N THR A 292 2.55 26.60 -12.64
CA THR A 292 2.79 25.69 -11.51
C THR A 292 4.26 25.48 -11.20
N THR A 293 5.18 25.69 -12.15
CA THR A 293 6.63 25.48 -11.95
C THR A 293 7.51 26.65 -12.40
N PRO A 294 7.27 27.88 -11.89
CA PRO A 294 8.00 29.07 -12.34
C PRO A 294 9.49 29.02 -12.00
N ARG A 295 9.90 28.36 -10.90
CA ARG A 295 11.33 28.29 -10.52
C ARG A 295 12.08 27.30 -11.38
N GLN A 296 11.51 26.12 -11.66
CA GLN A 296 12.10 25.16 -12.61
C GLN A 296 12.30 25.79 -14.00
N ILE A 297 11.34 26.55 -14.51
CA ILE A 297 11.50 27.29 -15.79
C ILE A 297 12.62 28.33 -15.72
N LYS A 298 12.76 29.04 -14.58
CA LYS A 298 13.86 30.00 -14.40
C LYS A 298 15.22 29.28 -14.43
N ARG A 299 15.32 28.11 -13.80
CA ARG A 299 16.54 27.28 -13.79
C ARG A 299 16.85 26.72 -15.17
N GLU A 300 15.85 26.26 -15.91
CA GLU A 300 16.01 25.79 -17.28
C GLU A 300 16.55 26.90 -18.20
N LYS A 301 16.03 28.13 -18.07
CA LYS A 301 16.52 29.29 -18.82
C LYS A 301 17.98 29.66 -18.52
N SER A 302 18.53 29.24 -17.38
CA SER A 302 19.96 29.42 -17.08
C SER A 302 20.85 28.43 -17.85
N GLY A 303 20.27 27.41 -18.48
CA GLY A 303 20.96 26.31 -19.13
C GLY A 303 21.30 25.16 -18.18
N LEU A 304 21.39 25.40 -16.88
CA LEU A 304 21.91 24.43 -15.91
C LEU A 304 20.92 23.33 -15.50
N LEU A 305 19.62 23.51 -15.73
CA LEU A 305 18.58 22.49 -15.54
C LEU A 305 18.13 21.96 -16.90
N VAL A 306 18.24 20.65 -17.10
CA VAL A 306 17.90 19.96 -18.36
C VAL A 306 16.66 19.07 -18.12
N PRO A 307 15.47 19.47 -18.62
CA PRO A 307 14.28 18.60 -18.57
C PRO A 307 14.34 17.50 -19.62
N PHE A 308 13.90 16.30 -19.23
CA PHE A 308 13.85 15.12 -20.10
C PHE A 308 12.42 14.92 -20.63
N SER A 309 12.27 14.80 -21.94
CA SER A 309 10.97 14.89 -22.59
C SER A 309 10.15 13.60 -22.56
N ASP A 310 10.76 12.43 -22.40
CA ASP A 310 10.10 11.13 -22.57
C ASP A 310 10.50 10.12 -21.47
N VAL A 311 10.01 10.38 -20.25
CA VAL A 311 10.26 9.55 -19.06
C VAL A 311 8.95 9.02 -18.48
N VAL A 312 8.94 7.72 -18.18
CA VAL A 312 7.82 7.05 -17.50
C VAL A 312 8.27 6.35 -16.22
N ALA A 313 7.39 6.30 -15.23
CA ALA A 313 7.50 5.38 -14.12
C ALA A 313 7.13 3.96 -14.57
N PRO A 314 7.72 2.90 -13.98
CA PRO A 314 7.37 1.52 -14.32
C PRO A 314 6.09 1.03 -13.59
N TRP A 315 5.72 1.67 -12.49
CA TRP A 315 4.48 1.44 -11.73
C TRP A 315 3.84 2.78 -11.35
N ASN A 316 2.55 2.75 -11.04
CA ASN A 316 1.79 3.87 -10.48
C ASN A 316 1.51 3.64 -8.97
N LEU A 317 2.37 2.90 -8.27
CA LEU A 317 2.26 2.66 -6.83
C LEU A 317 3.65 2.75 -6.21
N THR A 318 3.82 3.67 -5.26
CA THR A 318 5.08 4.01 -4.59
C THR A 318 5.87 2.78 -4.16
N SER A 319 5.21 1.77 -3.56
CA SER A 319 5.84 0.52 -3.14
C SER A 319 6.60 -0.18 -4.25
N PHE A 320 5.95 -0.35 -5.40
CA PHE A 320 6.56 -1.01 -6.55
C PHE A 320 7.58 -0.14 -7.25
N VAL A 321 7.36 1.18 -7.27
CA VAL A 321 8.36 2.10 -7.82
C VAL A 321 9.63 2.00 -6.98
N PHE A 322 9.53 2.02 -5.65
CA PHE A 322 10.67 1.94 -4.74
C PHE A 322 11.43 0.62 -4.90
N LYS A 323 10.71 -0.51 -5.00
CA LYS A 323 11.29 -1.83 -5.27
C LYS A 323 12.21 -1.80 -6.51
N ASN A 324 11.83 -1.10 -7.57
CA ASN A 324 12.60 -1.05 -8.82
C ASN A 324 13.60 0.10 -8.89
N VAL A 325 13.28 1.28 -8.36
CA VAL A 325 14.16 2.46 -8.39
C VAL A 325 15.34 2.31 -7.43
N PHE A 326 15.20 1.54 -6.34
CA PHE A 326 16.32 1.27 -5.44
C PHE A 326 17.17 0.07 -5.86
N SER A 327 16.61 -0.87 -6.62
CA SER A 327 17.29 -2.09 -7.06
C SER A 327 18.00 -1.90 -8.39
N LEU A 328 19.11 -2.62 -8.63
CA LEU A 328 19.77 -2.66 -9.93
C LEU A 328 18.99 -3.46 -11.00
N HIS A 329 17.91 -4.12 -10.61
CA HIS A 329 16.99 -4.84 -11.50
C HIS A 329 16.26 -3.89 -12.45
N VAL A 330 16.27 -4.24 -13.74
CA VAL A 330 15.54 -3.55 -14.79
C VAL A 330 14.39 -4.42 -15.30
N VAL A 331 13.22 -3.84 -15.54
CA VAL A 331 12.04 -4.60 -15.99
C VAL A 331 12.33 -5.31 -17.30
N GLY A 332 12.09 -6.63 -17.30
CA GLY A 332 12.40 -7.54 -18.40
C GLY A 332 13.61 -8.45 -18.14
N GLU A 333 14.39 -8.18 -17.09
CA GLU A 333 15.42 -9.10 -16.60
C GLU A 333 14.82 -10.36 -15.95
N LYS A 334 15.68 -11.33 -15.65
CA LYS A 334 15.29 -12.56 -14.96
C LYS A 334 15.25 -12.33 -13.45
N GLY A 335 14.37 -13.07 -12.77
CA GLY A 335 14.23 -12.93 -11.32
C GLY A 335 13.39 -11.71 -10.96
N GLU A 336 13.58 -11.21 -9.76
CA GLU A 336 12.87 -10.04 -9.26
C GLU A 336 13.83 -9.00 -8.68
N TRP A 337 13.30 -7.80 -8.40
CA TRP A 337 14.05 -6.71 -7.79
C TRP A 337 14.83 -7.07 -6.52
N CYS A 338 14.35 -8.05 -5.74
CA CYS A 338 15.01 -8.50 -4.51
C CYS A 338 16.16 -9.50 -4.73
N ASP A 339 16.41 -9.95 -5.97
CA ASP A 339 17.59 -10.75 -6.34
C ASP A 339 18.82 -9.90 -6.66
N TYR A 340 18.63 -8.58 -6.77
CA TYR A 340 19.63 -7.62 -7.23
C TYR A 340 20.01 -6.67 -6.09
N PRO A 341 21.26 -6.17 -6.07
CA PRO A 341 21.70 -5.26 -5.03
C PRO A 341 20.93 -3.93 -5.09
N LEU A 342 20.74 -3.32 -3.91
CA LEU A 342 20.20 -1.97 -3.81
C LEU A 342 21.32 -0.94 -4.02
N PHE A 343 21.10 0.06 -4.87
CA PHE A 343 22.14 1.01 -5.25
C PHE A 343 22.75 1.79 -4.07
N PRO A 344 22.01 2.19 -3.00
CA PRO A 344 22.63 2.89 -1.88
C PRO A 344 23.69 2.04 -1.18
N SER A 345 23.49 0.72 -1.12
CA SER A 345 24.47 -0.22 -0.55
C SER A 345 25.76 -0.26 -1.38
N LEU A 346 25.65 -0.18 -2.70
CA LEU A 346 26.82 -0.09 -3.59
C LEU A 346 27.54 1.25 -3.44
N PHE A 347 26.81 2.36 -3.28
CA PHE A 347 27.39 3.67 -2.98
C PHE A 347 28.18 3.67 -1.67
N ARG A 348 27.60 3.15 -0.58
CA ARG A 348 28.30 3.03 0.71
C ARG A 348 29.53 2.14 0.61
N LYS A 349 29.40 0.97 -0.01
CA LYS A 349 30.53 0.04 -0.22
C LYS A 349 31.63 0.67 -1.09
N ALA A 350 31.28 1.55 -2.01
CA ALA A 350 32.21 2.32 -2.85
C ALA A 350 32.90 3.49 -2.11
N GLY A 351 32.45 3.84 -0.89
CA GLY A 351 33.03 4.90 -0.07
C GLY A 351 32.32 6.25 -0.14
N TYR A 352 31.13 6.33 -0.74
CA TYR A 352 30.27 7.51 -0.61
C TYR A 352 29.60 7.52 0.77
N HIS A 353 29.49 8.71 1.38
CA HIS A 353 28.58 8.92 2.50
C HIS A 353 27.15 9.01 1.96
N VAL A 354 26.25 8.16 2.45
CA VAL A 354 24.87 8.08 1.96
C VAL A 354 23.89 8.60 3.01
N THR A 355 23.27 9.74 2.71
CA THR A 355 22.19 10.33 3.52
C THR A 355 20.85 10.03 2.88
N PHE A 356 19.92 9.43 3.63
CA PHE A 356 18.53 9.28 3.19
C PHE A 356 17.57 9.91 4.19
N ILE A 357 16.94 11.01 3.76
CA ILE A 357 15.89 11.65 4.55
C ILE A 357 14.56 11.57 3.82
N THR A 358 13.52 11.22 4.58
CA THR A 358 12.19 11.00 4.04
C THR A 358 11.12 11.64 4.91
N ASN A 359 10.09 12.18 4.27
CA ASN A 359 8.92 12.72 4.93
C ASN A 359 7.69 11.79 4.85
N GLN A 360 7.89 10.51 4.49
CA GLN A 360 6.82 9.52 4.38
C GLN A 360 6.87 8.43 5.45
N PHE A 361 8.06 7.89 5.75
CA PHE A 361 8.21 6.78 6.69
C PHE A 361 9.52 6.86 7.50
N LEU A 362 9.57 6.22 8.67
CA LEU A 362 10.75 6.22 9.54
C LEU A 362 11.10 4.83 10.06
N PRO A 363 12.38 4.57 10.39
CA PRO A 363 12.83 3.32 10.99
C PRO A 363 12.40 3.10 12.45
N LYS A 364 11.46 3.89 12.99
CA LYS A 364 10.95 3.67 14.35
C LYS A 364 9.85 2.62 14.34
N ALA A 365 9.98 1.62 15.22
CA ALA A 365 9.02 0.57 15.59
C ALA A 365 7.65 1.07 16.11
N LYS A 366 7.27 2.32 15.86
CA LYS A 366 5.94 2.88 16.17
C LYS A 366 5.21 3.39 14.93
N GLN A 367 5.86 3.33 13.77
CA GLN A 367 5.32 3.80 12.49
C GLN A 367 5.51 2.80 11.34
N ALA A 368 5.94 1.56 11.61
CA ALA A 368 5.94 0.47 10.64
C ALA A 368 4.52 -0.01 10.28
N VAL A 369 3.49 0.79 10.56
CA VAL A 369 2.08 0.47 10.32
C VAL A 369 1.76 0.74 8.85
N TYR A 370 2.04 -0.25 8.00
CA TYR A 370 1.62 -0.37 6.60
C TYR A 370 2.39 0.45 5.57
N ASP A 371 3.69 0.59 5.77
CA ASP A 371 4.50 1.21 4.73
C ASP A 371 5.18 0.18 3.82
N PHE A 372 4.34 -0.54 3.07
CA PHE A 372 4.80 -1.30 1.91
C PHE A 372 5.39 -0.38 0.83
N SER A 373 5.21 0.95 0.93
CA SER A 373 5.77 1.96 0.02
C SER A 373 7.31 1.98 -0.06
N GLY A 374 7.98 1.22 0.81
CA GLY A 374 9.43 1.01 0.82
C GLY A 374 9.97 0.78 2.23
N GLY A 375 9.20 1.16 3.26
CA GLY A 375 9.58 1.05 4.65
C GLY A 375 10.06 -0.35 5.08
N PHE A 376 9.43 -1.43 4.63
CA PHE A 376 9.77 -2.78 5.11
C PHE A 376 11.23 -3.20 4.81
N PHE A 377 11.82 -2.76 3.70
CA PHE A 377 13.22 -3.06 3.35
C PHE A 377 14.16 -1.88 3.60
N LEU A 378 13.70 -0.63 3.43
CA LEU A 378 14.49 0.57 3.68
C LEU A 378 14.71 0.84 5.17
N ASN A 379 13.84 0.31 6.05
CA ASN A 379 13.98 0.41 7.50
C ASN A 379 14.43 -0.89 8.16
N HIS A 380 14.54 -2.01 7.43
CA HIS A 380 15.06 -3.25 7.99
C HIS A 380 16.46 -2.98 8.57
N PRO A 381 16.74 -3.25 9.86
CA PRO A 381 17.96 -2.77 10.52
C PRO A 381 19.25 -3.07 9.76
N GLU A 382 19.44 -4.31 9.32
CA GLU A 382 20.63 -4.73 8.58
C GLU A 382 20.74 -4.08 7.19
N LEU A 383 19.63 -3.96 6.47
CA LEU A 383 19.62 -3.38 5.13
C LEU A 383 19.79 -1.86 5.20
N SER A 384 19.11 -1.21 6.15
CA SER A 384 19.23 0.22 6.41
C SER A 384 20.66 0.56 6.82
N GLU A 385 21.29 -0.23 7.70
CA GLU A 385 22.69 -0.05 8.07
C GLU A 385 23.61 -0.27 6.88
N ALA A 386 23.30 -1.18 5.95
CA ALA A 386 24.08 -1.37 4.73
C ALA A 386 23.92 -0.23 3.71
N MET A 387 22.73 0.38 3.62
CA MET A 387 22.36 1.40 2.64
C MET A 387 22.68 2.83 3.05
N PHE A 388 22.58 3.17 4.34
CA PHE A 388 22.56 4.57 4.79
C PHE A 388 23.49 4.82 5.98
N ASP A 389 24.25 5.91 5.93
CA ASP A 389 25.07 6.42 7.03
C ASP A 389 24.28 7.35 7.95
N SER A 390 23.36 8.15 7.39
CA SER A 390 22.55 9.11 8.15
C SER A 390 21.12 9.22 7.64
N ARG A 391 20.19 9.38 8.59
CA ARG A 391 18.73 9.45 8.36
C ARG A 391 18.05 10.44 9.31
N ASN A 392 16.89 10.97 8.92
CA ASN A 392 16.05 11.78 9.80
C ASN A 392 15.31 10.91 10.82
N GLN A 393 14.92 11.51 11.95
CA GLN A 393 14.31 10.78 13.09
C GLN A 393 12.85 11.13 13.35
N GLN A 394 12.29 12.07 12.58
CA GLN A 394 10.91 12.53 12.69
C GLN A 394 10.35 12.92 11.31
N LEU A 395 9.03 12.78 11.18
CA LEU A 395 8.26 13.24 10.03
C LEU A 395 7.76 14.66 10.29
N TYR A 396 7.46 15.36 9.21
CA TYR A 396 7.08 16.76 9.21
C TYR A 396 5.76 16.96 8.46
N ARG A 397 4.96 17.92 8.93
CA ARG A 397 3.68 18.26 8.29
C ARG A 397 3.83 18.66 6.81
N PHE A 398 4.90 19.36 6.49
CA PHE A 398 5.22 19.83 5.14
C PHE A 398 6.69 19.54 4.84
N ASP A 399 7.04 19.35 3.57
CA ASP A 399 8.40 19.00 3.14
C ASP A 399 9.45 20.06 3.49
N ARG A 400 9.05 21.30 3.77
CA ARG A 400 9.95 22.31 4.32
C ARG A 400 10.62 21.86 5.63
N GLY A 401 9.93 21.08 6.45
CA GLY A 401 10.52 20.52 7.68
C GLY A 401 11.69 19.57 7.38
N LEU A 402 11.65 18.84 6.27
CA LEU A 402 12.74 17.96 5.83
C LEU A 402 13.99 18.76 5.44
N LEU A 403 13.81 19.92 4.81
CA LEU A 403 14.89 20.84 4.47
C LEU A 403 15.53 21.43 5.74
N ASP A 404 14.71 21.82 6.71
CA ASP A 404 15.20 22.34 7.99
C ASP A 404 15.94 21.23 8.79
N ASP A 405 15.52 19.96 8.68
CA ASP A 405 16.23 18.81 9.26
C ASP A 405 17.59 18.59 8.60
N TYR A 406 17.63 18.66 7.27
CA TYR A 406 18.88 18.55 6.52
C TYR A 406 19.89 19.59 7.00
N ASP A 407 19.50 20.86 7.06
CA ASP A 407 20.39 21.96 7.45
C ASP A 407 20.92 21.83 8.88
N LYS A 408 20.08 21.38 9.81
CA LYS A 408 20.42 21.35 11.25
C LYS A 408 21.11 20.06 11.67
N ASN A 409 20.70 18.93 11.10
CA ASN A 409 21.00 17.61 11.63
C ASN A 409 21.82 16.75 10.65
N GLN A 410 21.62 16.90 9.34
CA GLN A 410 22.19 15.97 8.36
C GLN A 410 23.41 16.53 7.64
N GLN A 411 23.41 17.82 7.31
CA GLN A 411 24.46 18.47 6.52
C GLN A 411 25.84 18.35 7.17
N GLN A 412 25.90 18.30 8.50
CA GLN A 412 27.13 18.11 9.27
C GLN A 412 27.81 16.75 9.03
N HIS A 413 27.09 15.77 8.49
CA HIS A 413 27.62 14.44 8.15
C HIS A 413 28.20 14.36 6.74
N ASN A 414 28.00 15.38 5.91
CA ASN A 414 28.55 15.38 4.55
C ASN A 414 30.08 15.30 4.56
N THR A 415 30.62 14.47 3.68
CA THR A 415 32.05 14.25 3.44
C THR A 415 32.48 14.86 2.10
N ASP A 416 33.63 14.44 1.56
CA ASP A 416 34.07 14.82 0.22
C ASP A 416 33.23 14.17 -0.90
N HIS A 417 32.59 13.03 -0.61
CA HIS A 417 31.81 12.24 -1.58
C HIS A 417 30.46 11.84 -0.97
N ASN A 418 29.37 12.42 -1.49
CA ASN A 418 28.03 12.29 -0.91
C ASN A 418 26.99 11.84 -1.93
N LEU A 419 26.16 10.87 -1.53
CA LEU A 419 24.86 10.63 -2.11
C LEU A 419 23.80 11.10 -1.12
N ILE A 420 22.98 12.08 -1.50
CA ILE A 420 21.98 12.67 -0.63
C ILE A 420 20.62 12.49 -1.27
N ILE A 421 19.78 11.68 -0.63
CA ILE A 421 18.46 11.32 -1.11
C ILE A 421 17.40 12.06 -0.28
N PHE A 422 16.64 12.95 -0.92
CA PHE A 422 15.46 13.60 -0.36
C PHE A 422 14.21 12.87 -0.87
N HIS A 423 13.43 12.27 0.02
CA HIS A 423 12.15 11.66 -0.32
C HIS A 423 11.00 12.50 0.25
N LEU A 424 10.27 13.14 -0.66
CA LEU A 424 9.25 14.15 -0.36
C LEU A 424 7.85 13.54 -0.22
N LEU A 425 6.97 14.23 0.50
CA LEU A 425 5.53 13.92 0.53
C LEU A 425 4.82 14.44 -0.74
N GLY A 426 5.41 15.43 -1.42
CA GLY A 426 5.03 15.84 -2.77
C GLY A 426 3.56 16.21 -2.92
N GLN A 427 2.92 15.65 -3.94
CA GLN A 427 1.53 15.89 -4.32
C GLN A 427 0.60 14.77 -3.85
N HIS A 428 0.97 13.98 -2.83
CA HIS A 428 0.12 12.90 -2.34
C HIS A 428 -1.33 13.35 -2.04
N VAL A 429 -2.31 12.49 -2.31
CA VAL A 429 -3.75 12.77 -2.16
C VAL A 429 -4.12 13.35 -0.79
N LYS A 430 -5.17 14.20 -0.78
CA LYS A 430 -5.42 15.31 0.17
C LYS A 430 -4.49 16.50 -0.09
N TYR A 431 -4.51 16.97 -1.34
CA TYR A 431 -3.59 17.97 -1.88
C TYR A 431 -3.55 19.27 -1.07
N ASN A 432 -4.68 19.72 -0.50
CA ASN A 432 -4.76 20.88 0.38
C ASN A 432 -3.96 20.79 1.69
N GLN A 433 -3.46 19.60 2.03
CA GLN A 433 -2.59 19.35 3.18
C GLN A 433 -1.10 19.25 2.79
N ARG A 434 -0.76 19.43 1.50
CA ARG A 434 0.63 19.37 1.00
C ARG A 434 1.33 20.72 1.04
N PHE A 435 0.58 21.80 1.22
CA PHE A 435 1.11 23.16 1.30
C PHE A 435 0.49 23.94 2.48
N PRO A 436 1.21 24.91 3.05
CA PRO A 436 0.67 25.82 4.06
C PRO A 436 -0.51 26.66 3.53
N SER A 437 -1.46 27.00 4.40
CA SER A 437 -2.68 27.73 3.99
C SER A 437 -2.41 29.12 3.39
N ASP A 438 -1.32 29.78 3.81
CA ASP A 438 -0.84 31.07 3.27
C ASP A 438 -0.13 30.94 1.92
N ARG A 439 0.03 29.71 1.40
CA ARG A 439 0.63 29.41 0.09
C ARG A 439 -0.39 28.97 -0.96
N ARG A 440 -1.68 29.11 -0.67
CA ARG A 440 -2.76 28.92 -1.64
C ARG A 440 -2.73 30.06 -2.66
N HIS A 441 -2.38 29.75 -3.90
CA HIS A 441 -2.31 30.71 -4.99
C HIS A 441 -3.49 30.56 -5.96
N PHE A 442 -3.75 29.33 -6.42
CA PHE A 442 -4.86 29.03 -7.33
C PHE A 442 -6.15 28.77 -6.57
N THR A 443 -7.27 29.20 -7.13
CA THR A 443 -8.63 28.93 -6.63
C THR A 443 -9.53 28.37 -7.73
N ALA A 444 -10.73 27.90 -7.39
CA ALA A 444 -11.66 27.32 -8.36
C ALA A 444 -12.04 28.31 -9.49
N GLU A 445 -12.07 29.61 -9.17
CA GLU A 445 -12.39 30.71 -10.09
C GLU A 445 -11.36 30.82 -11.23
N ASP A 446 -10.08 30.54 -10.96
CA ASP A 446 -9.00 30.60 -11.96
C ASP A 446 -9.19 29.60 -13.11
N TYR A 447 -9.98 28.54 -12.86
CA TYR A 447 -10.26 27.46 -13.80
C TYR A 447 -11.63 27.60 -14.46
N GLU A 448 -12.47 28.58 -14.12
CA GLU A 448 -13.84 28.68 -14.64
C GLU A 448 -13.91 28.67 -16.17
N LYS A 449 -12.99 29.41 -16.81
CA LYS A 449 -12.90 29.47 -18.28
C LYS A 449 -12.02 28.37 -18.87
N LYS A 450 -10.98 27.94 -18.14
CA LYS A 450 -9.95 27.00 -18.64
C LYS A 450 -10.40 25.53 -18.54
N ARG A 451 -11.23 25.22 -17.54
CA ARG A 451 -11.83 23.92 -17.25
C ARG A 451 -13.34 24.09 -17.01
N ALA A 452 -14.01 24.61 -18.02
CA ALA A 452 -15.46 24.85 -17.99
C ALA A 452 -16.26 23.54 -17.83
N ASP A 453 -15.66 22.41 -18.20
CA ASP A 453 -16.17 21.05 -18.06
C ASP A 453 -16.32 20.59 -16.59
N LEU A 454 -15.52 21.14 -15.67
CA LEU A 454 -15.55 20.79 -14.26
C LEU A 454 -16.54 21.63 -13.45
N ASN A 455 -17.17 21.06 -12.42
CA ASN A 455 -17.94 21.84 -11.46
C ASN A 455 -17.05 22.54 -10.42
N GLY A 456 -17.61 23.45 -9.61
CA GLY A 456 -16.84 24.23 -8.63
C GLY A 456 -16.06 23.38 -7.61
N LYS A 457 -16.60 22.22 -7.19
CA LYS A 457 -15.88 21.31 -6.27
C LYS A 457 -14.68 20.67 -6.95
N GLN A 458 -14.85 20.18 -8.18
CA GLN A 458 -13.78 19.57 -8.97
C GLN A 458 -12.67 20.59 -9.29
N ARG A 459 -13.04 21.82 -9.67
CA ARG A 459 -12.07 22.92 -9.88
C ARG A 459 -11.31 23.26 -8.60
N ASN A 460 -11.95 23.21 -7.44
CA ASN A 460 -11.26 23.44 -6.17
C ASN A 460 -10.22 22.34 -5.87
N VAL A 461 -10.54 21.08 -6.13
CA VAL A 461 -9.58 19.97 -5.97
C VAL A 461 -8.42 20.09 -6.96
N LEU A 462 -8.69 20.46 -8.22
CA LEU A 462 -7.66 20.76 -9.22
C LEU A 462 -6.75 21.92 -8.78
N ALA A 463 -7.33 23.00 -8.26
CA ALA A 463 -6.58 24.11 -7.71
C ALA A 463 -5.72 23.68 -6.51
N ASP A 464 -6.22 22.80 -5.64
CA ASP A 464 -5.44 22.23 -4.54
C ASP A 464 -4.23 21.42 -5.05
N TYR A 465 -4.42 20.60 -6.10
CA TYR A 465 -3.33 19.85 -6.71
C TYR A 465 -2.27 20.77 -7.33
N ASP A 466 -2.67 21.74 -8.15
CA ASP A 466 -1.75 22.70 -8.77
C ASP A 466 -1.03 23.59 -7.74
N ASN A 467 -1.66 23.90 -6.60
CA ASN A 467 -1.00 24.57 -5.48
C ASN A 467 0.04 23.67 -4.79
N ALA A 468 -0.23 22.36 -4.67
CA ALA A 468 0.75 21.41 -4.18
C ALA A 468 1.96 21.29 -5.13
N VAL A 469 1.73 21.34 -6.44
CA VAL A 469 2.82 21.41 -7.45
C VAL A 469 3.64 22.69 -7.28
N LEU A 470 2.99 23.85 -7.15
CA LEU A 470 3.66 25.14 -6.96
C LEU A 470 4.47 25.22 -5.66
N TYR A 471 3.98 24.57 -4.60
CA TYR A 471 4.72 24.44 -3.35
C TYR A 471 5.95 23.54 -3.52
N ASN A 472 5.81 22.39 -4.17
CA ASN A 472 6.93 21.50 -4.47
C ASN A 472 7.99 22.15 -5.36
N ASP A 473 7.60 22.96 -6.36
CA ASP A 473 8.53 23.80 -7.13
C ASP A 473 9.40 24.68 -6.22
N SER A 474 8.83 25.22 -5.14
CA SER A 474 9.59 26.00 -4.14
C SER A 474 10.49 25.15 -3.24
N ILE A 475 10.08 23.93 -2.90
CA ILE A 475 10.87 23.00 -2.08
C ILE A 475 12.09 22.51 -2.86
N VAL A 476 11.86 22.04 -4.07
CA VAL A 476 12.90 21.57 -4.99
C VAL A 476 13.92 22.67 -5.29
N ASP A 477 13.47 23.90 -5.61
CA ASP A 477 14.39 25.02 -5.84
C ASP A 477 15.21 25.37 -4.58
N ALA A 478 14.61 25.24 -3.40
CA ALA A 478 15.33 25.41 -2.14
C ALA A 478 16.35 24.29 -1.89
N ILE A 479 16.08 23.04 -2.31
CA ILE A 479 17.08 21.97 -2.29
C ILE A 479 18.22 22.33 -3.24
N ILE A 480 17.93 22.69 -4.50
CA ILE A 480 18.94 23.11 -5.50
C ILE A 480 19.85 24.20 -4.92
N SER A 481 19.25 25.22 -4.29
CA SER A 481 19.96 26.37 -3.70
C SER A 481 21.01 25.98 -2.66
N ARG A 482 20.86 24.85 -1.96
CA ARG A 482 21.85 24.38 -0.96
C ARG A 482 23.12 23.82 -1.59
N PHE A 483 23.09 23.49 -2.88
CA PHE A 483 24.19 22.83 -3.59
C PHE A 483 24.72 23.64 -4.78
N GLU A 484 24.15 24.81 -5.07
CA GLU A 484 24.55 25.65 -6.22
C GLU A 484 26.03 26.06 -6.22
N ASP A 485 26.60 26.32 -5.05
CA ASP A 485 28.02 26.68 -4.89
C ASP A 485 28.95 25.45 -4.73
N LYS A 486 28.38 24.24 -4.75
CA LYS A 486 29.12 22.97 -4.63
C LYS A 486 29.38 22.37 -6.00
N GLU A 487 30.27 21.38 -6.05
CA GLU A 487 30.42 20.53 -7.23
C GLU A 487 29.37 19.43 -7.13
N ALA A 488 28.18 19.72 -7.66
CA ALA A 488 26.98 18.91 -7.44
C ALA A 488 26.18 18.69 -8.72
N ILE A 489 25.63 17.47 -8.82
CA ILE A 489 24.61 17.07 -9.79
C ILE A 489 23.36 16.65 -9.02
N ILE A 490 22.20 17.15 -9.46
CA ILE A 490 20.91 16.95 -8.80
C ILE A 490 19.96 16.32 -9.81
N ILE A 491 19.33 15.21 -9.44
CA ILE A 491 18.37 14.48 -10.24
C ILE A 491 17.02 14.54 -9.53
N TYR A 492 15.98 14.90 -10.27
CA TYR A 492 14.60 14.87 -9.77
C TYR A 492 13.77 13.87 -10.54
N MET A 493 13.07 13.01 -9.81
CA MET A 493 11.99 12.19 -10.32
C MET A 493 10.91 12.06 -9.24
N PRO A 494 9.62 12.21 -9.56
CA PRO A 494 8.57 11.67 -8.71
C PRO A 494 8.46 10.16 -8.95
N ASP A 495 7.92 9.45 -7.97
CA ASP A 495 7.70 8.01 -8.06
C ASP A 495 6.73 7.65 -9.21
N HIS A 496 5.62 8.35 -9.33
CA HIS A 496 4.63 8.20 -10.40
C HIS A 496 3.84 9.50 -10.64
N GLY A 497 3.00 9.48 -11.69
CA GLY A 497 2.01 10.52 -11.96
C GLY A 497 0.79 10.42 -11.04
N GLU A 498 -0.21 11.25 -11.30
CA GLU A 498 -1.46 11.27 -10.55
C GLU A 498 -2.54 11.85 -11.46
N GLU A 499 -3.72 11.25 -11.46
CA GLU A 499 -4.86 11.77 -12.18
C GLU A 499 -5.61 12.80 -11.32
N CYS A 500 -5.88 13.97 -11.92
CA CYS A 500 -6.64 15.05 -11.34
C CYS A 500 -7.61 15.66 -12.38
N TYR A 501 -8.58 14.84 -12.81
CA TYR A 501 -9.61 15.16 -13.79
C TYR A 501 -9.12 15.40 -15.23
N GLU A 502 -8.17 14.63 -15.73
CA GLU A 502 -7.74 14.73 -17.12
C GLU A 502 -8.83 14.24 -18.09
N GLY A 503 -8.93 14.93 -19.22
CA GLY A 503 -9.92 14.62 -20.26
C GLY A 503 -11.35 14.55 -19.71
N ASN A 504 -12.02 13.42 -19.98
CA ASN A 504 -13.39 13.14 -19.54
C ASN A 504 -13.48 12.02 -18.49
N ARG A 505 -12.35 11.66 -17.85
CA ARG A 505 -12.28 10.50 -16.95
C ARG A 505 -13.01 10.74 -15.63
N GLY A 506 -13.03 11.98 -15.15
CA GLY A 506 -13.96 12.44 -14.11
C GLY A 506 -13.62 11.98 -12.69
N PHE A 507 -12.47 11.36 -12.46
CA PHE A 507 -11.99 10.97 -11.12
C PHE A 507 -10.65 11.66 -10.77
N ILE A 508 -10.24 11.47 -9.53
CA ILE A 508 -8.94 11.88 -8.99
C ILE A 508 -8.28 10.66 -8.36
N CYS A 509 -6.98 10.77 -8.09
CA CYS A 509 -6.18 9.67 -7.58
C CYS A 509 -6.00 8.57 -8.62
N ARG A 510 -5.01 7.73 -8.38
CA ARG A 510 -4.59 6.66 -9.27
C ARG A 510 -5.61 5.55 -9.31
N ASN A 511 -5.74 4.93 -10.48
CA ASN A 511 -6.53 3.71 -10.63
C ASN A 511 -5.61 2.49 -10.63
N HIS A 512 -5.53 1.81 -9.50
CA HIS A 512 -4.65 0.66 -9.32
C HIS A 512 -5.15 -0.61 -10.05
N SER A 513 -6.46 -0.74 -10.29
CA SER A 513 -7.10 -1.94 -10.87
C SER A 513 -7.33 -1.89 -12.38
N ALA A 514 -7.13 -0.76 -13.04
CA ALA A 514 -7.51 -0.60 -14.44
C ALA A 514 -6.51 -1.26 -15.40
N VAL A 515 -7.05 -1.85 -16.47
CA VAL A 515 -6.29 -2.14 -17.70
C VAL A 515 -5.63 -0.83 -18.13
N ILE A 516 -4.32 -0.87 -18.35
CA ILE A 516 -3.56 0.30 -18.77
C ILE A 516 -3.89 0.61 -20.22
N ASP A 517 -4.78 1.57 -20.43
CA ASP A 517 -5.00 2.21 -21.72
C ASP A 517 -4.06 3.40 -21.93
N TYR A 518 -4.13 4.02 -23.11
CA TYR A 518 -3.28 5.15 -23.47
C TYR A 518 -3.42 6.34 -22.52
N ASP A 519 -4.65 6.67 -22.12
CA ASP A 519 -4.92 7.85 -21.30
C ASP A 519 -4.40 7.62 -19.87
N LEU A 520 -4.67 6.46 -19.28
CA LEU A 520 -4.15 6.08 -17.96
C LEU A 520 -2.62 6.08 -17.95
N ALA A 521 -1.98 5.50 -18.98
CA ALA A 521 -0.53 5.51 -19.09
C ALA A 521 0.03 6.94 -19.14
N HIS A 522 -0.60 7.83 -19.90
CA HIS A 522 -0.18 9.22 -20.06
C HIS A 522 -0.37 10.06 -18.78
N TYR A 523 -1.38 9.75 -17.96
CA TYR A 523 -1.70 10.55 -16.77
C TYR A 523 -0.98 10.05 -15.51
N GLU A 524 -0.85 8.72 -15.36
CA GLU A 524 -0.35 8.12 -14.13
C GLU A 524 1.12 7.64 -14.21
N PHE A 525 1.68 7.48 -15.42
CA PHE A 525 3.05 6.97 -15.57
C PHE A 525 4.00 7.99 -16.18
N GLU A 526 3.55 8.96 -16.98
CA GLU A 526 4.44 10.05 -17.41
C GLU A 526 4.74 11.02 -16.28
N ILE A 527 6.03 11.17 -16.03
CA ILE A 527 6.54 11.96 -14.92
C ILE A 527 7.48 13.07 -15.38
N PRO A 528 7.50 14.23 -14.71
CA PRO A 528 8.54 15.22 -14.90
C PRO A 528 9.87 14.67 -14.38
N PHE A 529 10.90 14.73 -15.22
CA PHE A 529 12.25 14.28 -14.88
C PHE A 529 13.26 15.31 -15.37
N TRP A 530 14.16 15.77 -14.51
CA TRP A 530 15.21 16.70 -14.93
C TRP A 530 16.50 16.48 -14.15
N ILE A 531 17.59 16.90 -14.77
CA ILE A 531 18.92 16.91 -14.16
C ILE A 531 19.41 18.35 -14.10
N PHE A 532 19.81 18.80 -12.91
CA PHE A 532 20.48 20.07 -12.70
C PHE A 532 21.97 19.84 -12.40
N CYS A 533 22.83 20.56 -13.10
CA CYS A 533 24.25 20.63 -12.79
C CYS A 533 24.57 21.99 -12.18
N SER A 534 25.23 22.03 -11.03
CA SER A 534 25.75 23.32 -10.54
C SER A 534 26.74 23.89 -11.55
N TYR A 535 26.92 25.22 -11.56
CA TYR A 535 27.86 25.85 -12.47
C TYR A 535 29.27 25.25 -12.35
N LYS A 536 29.73 25.01 -11.12
CA LYS A 536 31.03 24.40 -10.83
C LYS A 536 31.13 22.97 -11.37
N TYR A 537 30.05 22.19 -11.26
CA TYR A 537 30.01 20.83 -11.78
C TYR A 537 30.06 20.82 -13.31
N ALA A 538 29.20 21.60 -13.98
CA ALA A 538 29.17 21.68 -15.44
C ALA A 538 30.51 22.17 -16.03
N ALA A 539 31.21 23.07 -15.34
CA ALA A 539 32.52 23.56 -15.77
C ALA A 539 33.64 22.53 -15.62
N LYS A 540 33.62 21.71 -14.57
CA LYS A 540 34.65 20.68 -14.31
C LYS A 540 34.39 19.36 -15.04
N HIS A 541 33.12 19.06 -15.32
CA HIS A 541 32.67 17.83 -15.96
C HIS A 541 31.93 18.12 -17.27
N PRO A 542 32.57 18.82 -18.24
CA PRO A 542 31.89 19.25 -19.45
C PRO A 542 31.39 18.09 -20.32
N ASP A 543 32.03 16.92 -20.24
CA ASP A 543 31.63 15.76 -21.04
C ASP A 543 30.36 15.10 -20.49
N ILE A 544 30.24 14.95 -19.16
CA ILE A 544 28.99 14.49 -18.52
C ILE A 544 27.85 15.47 -18.83
N TYR A 545 28.10 16.77 -18.76
CA TYR A 545 27.09 17.77 -19.07
C TYR A 545 26.62 17.69 -20.53
N LYS A 546 27.52 17.42 -21.49
CA LYS A 546 27.14 17.15 -22.90
C LYS A 546 26.33 15.87 -23.04
N GLU A 547 26.69 14.79 -22.32
CA GLU A 547 25.93 13.54 -22.30
C GLU A 547 24.49 13.77 -21.83
N ILE A 548 24.30 14.54 -20.74
CA ILE A 548 22.98 14.92 -20.23
C ILE A 548 22.17 15.70 -21.28
N ILE A 549 22.78 16.70 -21.91
CA ILE A 549 22.10 17.48 -22.98
C ILE A 549 21.73 16.58 -24.16
N GLY A 550 22.63 15.68 -24.57
CA GLY A 550 22.40 14.75 -25.67
C GLY A 550 21.34 13.68 -25.38
N ALA A 551 21.15 13.34 -24.11
CA ALA A 551 20.22 12.32 -23.66
C ALA A 551 18.79 12.83 -23.37
N LYS A 552 18.57 14.15 -23.27
CA LYS A 552 17.31 14.74 -22.80
C LYS A 552 16.04 14.33 -23.57
N ASN A 553 16.19 13.91 -24.83
CA ASN A 553 15.06 13.47 -25.67
C ASN A 553 14.95 11.95 -25.78
N ARG A 554 15.83 11.20 -25.11
CA ARG A 554 15.81 9.73 -25.15
C ARG A 554 14.64 9.20 -24.32
N ARG A 555 14.11 8.07 -24.75
CA ARG A 555 13.08 7.34 -24.01
C ARG A 555 13.67 6.74 -22.76
N PHE A 556 13.03 6.95 -21.61
CA PHE A 556 13.49 6.45 -20.32
C PHE A 556 12.36 5.82 -19.51
N MET A 557 12.72 4.82 -18.71
CA MET A 557 11.89 4.31 -17.63
C MET A 557 12.73 4.29 -16.36
N THR A 558 12.15 4.73 -15.24
CA THR A 558 12.93 5.01 -14.02
C THR A 558 13.45 3.78 -13.28
N ASP A 559 13.03 2.58 -13.67
CA ASP A 559 13.65 1.31 -13.23
C ASP A 559 15.16 1.27 -13.54
N ALA A 560 15.61 1.94 -14.60
CA ALA A 560 17.01 1.99 -15.00
C ALA A 560 17.81 3.15 -14.35
N LEU A 561 17.19 3.97 -13.49
CA LEU A 561 17.86 5.08 -12.79
C LEU A 561 19.15 4.66 -12.06
N PRO A 562 19.19 3.53 -11.34
CA PRO A 562 20.37 3.13 -10.57
C PRO A 562 21.64 3.00 -11.41
N HIS A 563 21.52 2.51 -12.65
CA HIS A 563 22.66 2.41 -13.57
C HIS A 563 23.23 3.79 -13.92
N MET A 564 22.36 4.80 -14.13
CA MET A 564 22.82 6.17 -14.31
C MET A 564 23.52 6.71 -13.05
N LEU A 565 23.00 6.44 -11.85
CA LEU A 565 23.59 6.89 -10.59
C LEU A 565 24.98 6.28 -10.36
N LEU A 566 25.16 4.98 -10.59
CA LEU A 566 26.45 4.31 -10.50
C LEU A 566 27.47 4.92 -11.49
N TYR A 567 27.05 5.20 -12.73
CA TYR A 567 27.88 5.84 -13.73
C TYR A 567 28.33 7.25 -13.33
N LEU A 568 27.41 8.04 -12.77
CA LEU A 568 27.69 9.39 -12.27
C LEU A 568 28.63 9.37 -11.06
N ALA A 569 28.53 8.35 -10.21
CA ALA A 569 29.45 8.14 -9.09
C ALA A 569 30.81 7.60 -9.56
N GLY A 570 30.87 6.98 -10.73
CA GLY A 570 32.07 6.31 -11.24
C GLY A 570 32.35 4.99 -10.50
N ILE A 571 31.30 4.31 -10.05
CA ILE A 571 31.35 3.01 -9.37
C ILE A 571 31.49 1.92 -10.44
N HIS A 572 32.53 1.09 -10.31
CA HIS A 572 32.76 -0.08 -11.14
C HIS A 572 32.37 -1.34 -10.37
N THR A 573 31.42 -2.08 -10.92
CA THR A 573 30.93 -3.35 -10.40
C THR A 573 30.37 -4.19 -11.55
N LYS A 574 30.37 -5.52 -11.38
CA LYS A 574 29.68 -6.48 -12.26
C LYS A 574 28.19 -6.18 -12.44
N ASP A 575 27.57 -5.50 -11.47
CA ASP A 575 26.13 -5.23 -11.44
C ASP A 575 25.76 -3.99 -12.30
N TYR A 576 26.74 -3.22 -12.79
CA TYR A 576 26.50 -2.08 -13.68
C TYR A 576 26.42 -2.51 -15.14
N HIS A 577 25.35 -2.08 -15.81
CA HIS A 577 25.07 -2.38 -17.20
C HIS A 577 24.92 -1.10 -18.02
N ALA A 578 25.86 -0.85 -18.93
CA ALA A 578 25.93 0.37 -19.72
C ALA A 578 24.75 0.54 -20.68
N GLU A 579 24.08 -0.55 -21.04
CA GLU A 579 22.86 -0.60 -21.84
C GLU A 579 21.62 -0.04 -21.12
N TYR A 580 21.65 0.05 -19.78
CA TYR A 580 20.56 0.63 -18.98
C TYR A 580 20.83 2.07 -18.54
N ASN A 581 22.06 2.54 -18.63
CA ASN A 581 22.40 3.93 -18.32
C ASN A 581 22.02 4.88 -19.48
N ILE A 582 21.01 5.74 -19.28
CA ILE A 582 20.54 6.70 -20.30
C ILE A 582 21.61 7.68 -20.82
N LEU A 583 22.68 7.93 -20.05
CA LEU A 583 23.79 8.81 -20.46
C LEU A 583 24.83 8.06 -21.30
N SER A 584 24.81 6.74 -21.27
CA SER A 584 25.76 5.89 -21.98
C SER A 584 25.57 5.94 -23.50
N PRO A 585 26.65 5.87 -24.29
CA PRO A 585 26.54 5.64 -25.73
C PRO A 585 26.04 4.22 -26.06
N GLN A 586 26.12 3.26 -25.13
CA GLN A 586 25.57 1.90 -25.29
C GLN A 586 24.11 1.76 -24.85
N TYR A 587 23.47 2.84 -24.39
CA TYR A 587 22.09 2.81 -23.91
C TYR A 587 21.15 2.17 -24.93
N ASN A 588 20.41 1.15 -24.50
CA ASN A 588 19.41 0.50 -25.33
C ASN A 588 18.10 1.31 -25.29
N GLU A 589 18.05 2.37 -26.07
CA GLU A 589 16.87 3.22 -26.19
C GLU A 589 15.65 2.45 -26.71
N MET A 590 15.86 1.32 -27.42
CA MET A 590 14.80 0.46 -27.96
C MET A 590 14.23 -0.56 -26.97
N ARG A 591 14.73 -0.59 -25.73
CA ARG A 591 14.18 -1.44 -24.65
C ARG A 591 12.68 -1.12 -24.46
N PRO A 592 11.79 -2.13 -24.46
CA PRO A 592 10.37 -1.92 -24.17
C PRO A 592 10.15 -1.31 -22.77
N ARG A 593 9.28 -0.32 -22.68
CA ARG A 593 8.88 0.30 -21.40
C ARG A 593 7.62 -0.39 -20.88
N ILE A 594 7.82 -1.51 -20.19
CA ILE A 594 6.73 -2.36 -19.70
C ILE A 594 6.21 -1.81 -18.37
N LEU A 595 4.97 -1.34 -18.38
CA LEU A 595 4.24 -0.84 -17.23
C LEU A 595 3.53 -1.99 -16.50
N LYS A 596 3.64 -2.03 -15.17
CA LYS A 596 3.07 -3.08 -14.30
C LYS A 596 3.30 -4.52 -14.83
N ASN A 597 4.45 -4.80 -15.45
CA ASN A 597 4.76 -6.10 -16.09
C ASN A 597 3.73 -6.61 -17.13
N THR A 598 2.86 -5.74 -17.64
CA THR A 598 1.70 -6.17 -18.46
C THR A 598 1.59 -5.42 -19.78
N THR A 599 1.86 -4.11 -19.78
CA THR A 599 1.58 -3.23 -20.93
C THR A 599 2.83 -2.54 -21.42
N ASP A 600 3.15 -2.66 -22.71
CA ASP A 600 4.21 -1.91 -23.36
C ASP A 600 3.73 -0.49 -23.69
N TYR A 601 4.23 0.51 -22.96
CA TYR A 601 3.84 1.92 -23.11
C TYR A 601 3.95 2.40 -24.56
N ASP A 602 5.03 2.02 -25.25
CA ASP A 602 5.33 2.47 -26.61
C ASP A 602 4.40 1.86 -27.68
N LYS A 603 3.60 0.85 -27.32
CA LYS A 603 2.61 0.21 -28.21
C LYS A 603 1.19 0.69 -27.99
N LEU A 604 0.95 1.56 -27.01
CA LEU A 604 -0.38 2.07 -26.71
C LEU A 604 -0.89 2.94 -27.87
N THR A 605 -2.10 2.64 -28.35
CA THR A 605 -2.71 3.38 -29.46
C THR A 605 -3.44 4.60 -28.93
N ARG A 606 -3.05 5.79 -29.38
CA ARG A 606 -3.74 7.03 -29.05
C ARG A 606 -5.21 6.96 -29.53
N PRO A 607 -6.21 7.24 -28.68
CA PRO A 607 -7.58 7.32 -29.10
C PRO A 607 -7.72 8.34 -30.23
N SER A 608 -8.36 7.96 -31.35
CA SER A 608 -8.63 8.92 -32.43
C SER A 608 -9.46 10.09 -31.89
N GLU A 609 -9.15 11.33 -32.26
CA GLU A 609 -9.80 12.57 -31.77
C GLU A 609 -11.35 12.58 -31.90
N LYS A 610 -11.94 11.63 -32.66
CA LYS A 610 -13.38 11.47 -32.84
C LYS A 610 -14.17 10.97 -31.62
N HIS A 611 -13.54 10.54 -30.53
CA HIS A 611 -14.27 10.04 -29.34
C HIS A 611 -14.42 11.06 -28.20
N LEU A 612 -13.91 12.28 -28.35
CA LEU A 612 -13.96 13.33 -27.31
C LEU A 612 -15.15 14.30 -27.44
N LEU A 613 -16.03 14.13 -28.43
CA LEU A 613 -17.26 14.92 -28.52
C LEU A 613 -18.38 14.24 -27.73
N PRO A 614 -19.06 14.95 -26.79
CA PRO A 614 -20.22 14.40 -26.10
C PRO A 614 -21.25 13.97 -27.15
N LYS A 615 -21.79 12.74 -27.01
CA LYS A 615 -23.04 12.37 -27.70
C LYS A 615 -24.08 13.40 -27.31
N GLN A 616 -24.37 14.35 -28.21
CA GLN A 616 -25.55 15.21 -28.09
C GLN A 616 -26.74 14.28 -27.91
N LYS A 617 -27.39 14.34 -26.74
CA LYS A 617 -28.70 13.73 -26.54
C LYS A 617 -29.61 14.29 -27.62
N SER A 618 -29.98 13.46 -28.58
CA SER A 618 -31.05 13.77 -29.51
C SER A 618 -32.33 13.96 -28.70
N ILE A 619 -32.75 15.21 -28.53
CA ILE A 619 -34.10 15.51 -28.09
C ILE A 619 -35.00 15.19 -29.30
N SER A 620 -35.60 14.00 -29.29
CA SER A 620 -36.74 13.73 -30.16
C SER A 620 -37.97 14.41 -29.56
N LYS A 621 -38.69 15.13 -30.41
CA LYS A 621 -39.89 15.93 -30.17
C LYS A 621 -40.98 15.23 -29.38
#